data_AF-A0A5B1R8L4-F1
#
_entry.id   AF-A0A5B1R8L4-F1
#
_cell.length_a   1.000
_cell.length_b   1.000
_cell.length_c   1.000
_cell.angle_alpha   90.00
_cell.angle_beta   90.00
_cell.angle_gamma   90.00
#
_symmetry.space_group_name_H-M   'P 1'
#
loop_
_entity.id
_entity.type
_entity.pdbx_description
1 polymer ?
#
loop_
_entity_poly.entity_id
_entity_poly.type
_entity_poly.pdbx_seq_one_letter_code
_entity_poly.pdbx_strand_id
1 'polypeptide(L)'
;MGEVVNAVVALAVIVFIFRWATSSKPSPEAQAARALRFRPKKVTPEMVQTISNMFPDIPRENIHYDLLRTGSVEITSNRIIERGFLDAPPQAYYTLYPRSAAPTPAPGLPPRPASTTTASATKKPETLISRFHLEARVSTEEATKAVEDAGGRAVWEDTPEKREASLKERKAQMILAARQCVLSFRPFLTRPT
;
A
#
# COMPACT_ATOMS: atom_id res chain seq x y z
N MET A 1 -16.84 -64.28 -17.01
CA MET A 1 -15.61 -63.51 -16.71
C MET A 1 -15.63 -62.09 -17.31
N GLY A 2 -15.96 -61.90 -18.59
CA GLY A 2 -15.94 -60.56 -19.22
C GLY A 2 -16.93 -59.53 -18.65
N GLU A 3 -18.10 -59.97 -18.19
CA GLU A 3 -19.12 -59.08 -17.60
C GLU A 3 -18.67 -58.47 -16.27
N VAL A 4 -17.99 -59.27 -15.43
CA VAL A 4 -17.40 -58.81 -14.16
C VAL A 4 -16.30 -57.78 -14.43
N VAL A 5 -15.49 -57.99 -15.47
CA VAL A 5 -14.45 -57.02 -15.88
C VAL A 5 -15.07 -55.70 -16.33
N ASN A 6 -16.13 -55.74 -17.14
CA ASN A 6 -16.81 -54.52 -17.60
C ASN A 6 -17.48 -53.76 -16.44
N ALA A 7 -18.08 -54.48 -15.48
CA ALA A 7 -18.68 -53.88 -14.29
C ALA A 7 -17.63 -53.17 -13.40
N VAL A 8 -16.44 -53.77 -13.22
CA VAL A 8 -15.35 -53.15 -12.46
C VAL A 8 -14.81 -51.91 -13.17
N VAL A 9 -14.67 -51.95 -14.49
CA VAL A 9 -14.23 -50.80 -15.30
C VAL A 9 -15.25 -49.65 -15.22
N ALA A 10 -16.54 -49.94 -15.36
CA ALA A 10 -17.60 -48.94 -15.24
C ALA A 10 -17.60 -48.29 -13.86
N LEU A 11 -17.44 -49.07 -12.79
CA LEU A 11 -17.39 -48.56 -11.42
C LEU A 11 -16.14 -47.68 -11.19
N ALA A 12 -15.00 -48.06 -11.75
CA ALA A 12 -13.78 -47.25 -11.70
C ALA A 12 -13.93 -45.91 -12.41
N VAL A 13 -14.57 -45.88 -13.59
CA VAL A 13 -14.84 -44.64 -14.34
C VAL A 13 -15.80 -43.73 -13.57
N ILE A 14 -16.87 -44.29 -12.98
CA ILE A 14 -17.81 -43.52 -12.15
C ILE A 14 -17.10 -42.93 -10.93
N VAL A 15 -16.27 -43.70 -10.22
CA VAL A 15 -15.48 -43.20 -9.08
C VAL A 15 -14.49 -42.13 -9.52
N PHE A 16 -13.87 -42.26 -10.70
CA PHE A 16 -12.95 -41.27 -11.23
C PHE A 16 -13.66 -39.95 -11.57
N ILE A 17 -14.83 -40.01 -12.23
CA ILE A 17 -15.65 -38.84 -12.53
C ILE A 17 -16.16 -38.21 -11.23
N PHE A 18 -16.59 -39.00 -10.25
CA PHE A 18 -17.06 -38.49 -8.96
C PHE A 18 -15.92 -37.84 -8.18
N ARG A 19 -14.73 -38.45 -8.15
CA ARG A 19 -13.51 -37.89 -7.54
C ARG A 19 -13.07 -36.60 -8.23
N TRP A 20 -13.20 -36.53 -9.54
CA TRP A 20 -12.86 -35.35 -10.33
C TRP A 20 -13.89 -34.23 -10.13
N ALA A 21 -15.18 -34.55 -10.16
CA ALA A 21 -16.28 -33.62 -9.93
C ALA A 21 -16.34 -33.11 -8.48
N THR A 22 -15.96 -33.93 -7.49
CA THR A 22 -15.87 -33.53 -6.07
C THR A 22 -14.51 -32.99 -5.68
N SER A 23 -13.50 -33.03 -6.57
CA SER A 23 -12.27 -32.24 -6.41
C SER A 23 -12.54 -30.77 -6.73
N SER A 24 -13.46 -30.16 -5.98
CA SER A 24 -13.56 -28.73 -5.88
C SER A 24 -12.25 -28.21 -5.30
N LYS A 25 -11.61 -27.29 -6.04
CA LYS A 25 -10.33 -26.67 -5.67
C LYS A 25 -10.39 -26.24 -4.20
N PRO A 26 -9.46 -26.70 -3.34
CA PRO A 26 -9.51 -26.31 -1.93
C PRO A 26 -9.35 -24.80 -1.87
N SER A 27 -10.25 -24.12 -1.14
CA SER A 27 -10.18 -22.67 -0.94
C SER A 27 -8.76 -22.29 -0.51
N PRO A 28 -8.17 -21.21 -1.07
CA PRO A 28 -6.81 -20.78 -0.71
C PRO A 28 -6.68 -20.53 0.80
N GLU A 29 -7.76 -20.14 1.46
CA GLU A 29 -7.82 -19.94 2.91
C GLU A 29 -7.74 -21.26 3.69
N ALA A 30 -8.32 -22.34 3.14
CA ALA A 30 -8.26 -23.68 3.73
C ALA A 30 -6.89 -24.34 3.52
N GLN A 31 -6.24 -24.09 2.37
CA GLN A 31 -4.86 -24.50 2.12
C GLN A 31 -3.89 -23.76 3.04
N ALA A 32 -4.07 -22.44 3.17
CA ALA A 32 -3.26 -21.62 4.05
C ALA A 32 -3.43 -22.01 5.53
N ALA A 33 -4.66 -22.30 5.98
CA ALA A 33 -4.91 -22.77 7.34
C ALA A 33 -4.25 -24.13 7.64
N ARG A 34 -4.21 -25.04 6.67
CA ARG A 34 -3.50 -26.33 6.81
C ARG A 34 -1.99 -26.16 6.89
N ALA A 35 -1.40 -25.29 6.08
CA ALA A 35 0.04 -25.08 6.04
C ALA A 35 0.55 -24.26 7.24
N LEU A 36 -0.21 -23.25 7.68
CA LEU A 36 0.17 -22.37 8.78
C LEU A 36 -0.31 -22.85 10.15
N ARG A 37 -1.16 -23.89 10.22
CA ARG A 37 -1.77 -24.44 11.45
C ARG A 37 -2.65 -23.46 12.24
N PHE A 38 -2.91 -22.27 11.70
CA PHE A 38 -3.86 -21.31 12.25
C PHE A 38 -4.73 -20.75 11.11
N ARG A 39 -5.94 -20.28 11.44
CA ARG A 39 -6.83 -19.67 10.46
C ARG A 39 -6.31 -18.27 10.10
N PRO A 40 -5.83 -18.04 8.88
CA PRO A 40 -5.30 -16.73 8.49
C PRO A 40 -6.43 -15.71 8.46
N LYS A 41 -6.21 -14.54 9.07
CA LYS A 41 -7.13 -13.41 8.96
C LYS A 41 -6.90 -12.66 7.65
N LYS A 42 -7.90 -11.90 7.21
CA LYS A 42 -7.79 -11.06 6.00
C LYS A 42 -6.78 -9.94 6.24
N VAL A 43 -5.69 -9.95 5.49
CA VAL A 43 -4.66 -8.91 5.54
C VAL A 43 -4.72 -8.11 4.25
N THR A 44 -4.84 -6.79 4.37
CA THR A 44 -4.74 -5.88 3.21
C THR A 44 -3.31 -5.36 3.10
N PRO A 45 -2.85 -5.03 1.86
CA PRO A 45 -1.53 -4.45 1.66
C PRO A 45 -1.35 -3.11 2.39
N GLU A 46 -2.43 -2.34 2.55
CA GLU A 46 -2.46 -1.07 3.29
C GLU A 46 -2.09 -1.24 4.77
N MET A 47 -2.54 -2.34 5.41
CA MET A 47 -2.18 -2.64 6.81
C MET A 47 -0.68 -2.89 6.95
N VAL A 48 -0.10 -3.66 6.02
CA VAL A 48 1.34 -3.93 6.00
C VAL A 48 2.13 -2.65 5.77
N GLN A 49 1.68 -1.81 4.84
CA GLN A 49 2.33 -0.56 4.49
C GLN A 49 2.32 0.45 5.64
N THR A 50 1.20 0.53 6.38
CA THR A 50 1.07 1.40 7.55
C THR A 50 2.10 1.04 8.61
N ILE A 51 2.23 -0.25 8.94
CA ILE A 51 3.22 -0.74 9.92
C ILE A 51 4.65 -0.57 9.38
N SER A 52 4.88 -0.85 8.11
CA SER A 52 6.19 -0.66 7.45
C SER A 52 6.66 0.79 7.47
N ASN A 53 5.74 1.76 7.46
CA ASN A 53 6.08 3.19 7.56
C ASN A 53 6.41 3.60 9.00
N MET A 54 5.73 3.01 10.00
CA MET A 54 6.00 3.26 11.42
C MET A 54 7.30 2.59 11.89
N PHE A 55 7.57 1.39 11.40
CA PHE A 55 8.69 0.54 11.82
C PHE A 55 9.49 0.07 10.59
N PRO A 56 10.37 0.93 10.03
CA PRO A 56 11.15 0.59 8.83
C PRO A 56 12.22 -0.48 9.06
N ASP A 57 12.60 -0.73 10.32
CA ASP A 57 13.58 -1.75 10.71
C ASP A 57 13.00 -3.17 10.64
N ILE A 58 11.67 -3.30 10.71
CA ILE A 58 11.00 -4.60 10.71
C ILE A 58 10.68 -5.04 9.27
N PRO A 59 11.07 -6.25 8.85
CA PRO A 59 10.79 -6.74 7.50
C PRO A 59 9.29 -6.95 7.28
N ARG A 60 8.84 -6.59 6.07
CA ARG A 60 7.43 -6.70 5.64
C ARG A 60 6.84 -8.09 5.75
N GLU A 61 7.64 -9.14 5.58
CA GLU A 61 7.19 -10.53 5.69
C GLU A 61 6.80 -10.90 7.12
N ASN A 62 7.57 -10.43 8.11
CA ASN A 62 7.27 -10.68 9.51
C ASN A 62 6.01 -9.91 9.93
N ILE A 63 5.84 -8.68 9.43
CA ILE A 63 4.64 -7.87 9.63
C ILE A 63 3.41 -8.59 9.05
N HIS A 64 3.51 -9.05 7.80
CA HIS A 64 2.41 -9.75 7.15
C HIS A 64 2.07 -11.05 7.88
N TYR A 65 3.08 -11.82 8.32
CA TYR A 65 2.87 -13.03 9.11
C TYR A 65 2.18 -12.78 10.45
N ASP A 66 2.59 -11.75 11.22
CA ASP A 66 1.91 -11.43 12.48
C ASP A 66 0.49 -10.91 12.24
N LEU A 67 0.27 -10.11 11.18
CA LEU A 67 -1.06 -9.66 10.75
C LEU A 67 -1.99 -10.81 10.35
N LEU A 68 -1.48 -11.89 9.75
CA LEU A 68 -2.29 -13.09 9.47
C LEU A 68 -2.80 -13.73 10.75
N ARG A 69 -2.11 -13.54 11.88
CA ARG A 69 -2.51 -14.08 13.20
C ARG A 69 -3.38 -13.09 13.98
N THR A 70 -3.00 -11.82 14.05
CA THR A 70 -3.69 -10.79 14.85
C THR A 70 -4.88 -10.21 14.09
N GLY A 71 -4.72 -9.89 12.82
CA GLY A 71 -5.71 -9.25 11.94
C GLY A 71 -5.99 -7.78 12.26
N SER A 72 -5.20 -7.14 13.12
CA SER A 72 -5.29 -5.70 13.40
C SER A 72 -3.90 -5.08 13.44
N VAL A 73 -3.80 -3.89 12.85
CA VAL A 73 -2.60 -3.06 12.86
C VAL A 73 -2.23 -2.63 14.27
N GLU A 74 -3.22 -2.29 15.10
CA GLU A 74 -2.99 -1.76 16.45
C GLU A 74 -2.37 -2.83 17.35
N ILE A 75 -2.89 -4.07 17.28
CA ILE A 75 -2.39 -5.20 18.06
C ILE A 75 -0.95 -5.53 17.65
N THR A 76 -0.67 -5.57 16.34
CA THR A 76 0.68 -5.83 15.85
C THR A 76 1.64 -4.70 16.21
N SER A 77 1.23 -3.43 16.12
CA SER A 77 2.03 -2.29 16.56
C SER A 77 2.35 -2.34 18.06
N ASN A 78 1.36 -2.60 18.92
CA ASN A 78 1.59 -2.75 20.36
C ASN A 78 2.57 -3.90 20.65
N ARG A 79 2.46 -5.02 19.95
CA ARG A 79 3.38 -6.14 20.09
C ARG A 79 4.81 -5.78 19.68
N ILE A 80 4.98 -5.00 18.61
CA ILE A 80 6.28 -4.49 18.17
C ILE A 80 6.87 -3.57 19.23
N ILE A 81 6.06 -2.71 19.86
CA ILE A 81 6.51 -1.79 20.92
C ILE A 81 6.90 -2.57 22.18
N GLU A 82 6.10 -3.54 22.61
CA GLU A 82 6.34 -4.33 23.82
C GLU A 82 7.54 -5.27 23.69
N ARG A 83 7.69 -5.93 22.54
CA ARG A 83 8.71 -6.97 22.34
C ARG A 83 9.94 -6.47 21.59
N GLY A 84 9.82 -5.40 20.81
CA GLY A 84 10.87 -4.90 19.92
C GLY A 84 11.09 -5.73 18.64
N PHE A 85 10.47 -6.91 18.53
CA PHE A 85 10.63 -7.80 17.39
C PHE A 85 9.36 -8.61 17.08
N LEU A 86 9.25 -9.08 15.84
CA LEU A 86 8.19 -9.98 15.38
C LEU A 86 8.72 -11.39 15.15
N ASP A 87 7.82 -12.36 15.29
CA ASP A 87 8.12 -13.77 15.06
C ASP A 87 8.52 -14.00 13.60
N ALA A 88 9.55 -14.83 13.40
CA ALA A 88 10.06 -15.10 12.06
C ALA A 88 9.06 -16.03 11.33
N PRO A 89 8.65 -15.69 10.09
CA PRO A 89 7.72 -16.53 9.35
C PRO A 89 8.32 -17.93 9.09
N PRO A 90 7.57 -19.01 9.31
CA PRO A 90 8.02 -20.38 9.05
C PRO A 90 8.18 -20.63 7.55
N GLN A 91 8.95 -21.65 7.15
CA GLN A 91 9.18 -21.97 5.73
C GLN A 91 7.87 -22.21 4.93
N ALA A 92 6.83 -22.73 5.60
CA ALA A 92 5.51 -22.91 5.01
C ALA A 92 4.85 -21.58 4.57
N TYR A 93 5.17 -20.46 5.21
CA TYR A 93 4.67 -19.14 4.81
C TYR A 93 5.15 -18.77 3.41
N TYR A 94 6.43 -18.98 3.11
CA TYR A 94 7.02 -18.64 1.81
C TYR A 94 6.47 -19.47 0.64
N THR A 95 5.88 -20.64 0.92
CA THR A 95 5.19 -21.43 -0.11
C THR A 95 3.84 -20.84 -0.53
N LEU A 96 3.18 -20.10 0.38
CA LEU A 96 1.87 -19.48 0.14
C LEU A 96 2.00 -18.04 -0.32
N TYR A 97 2.94 -17.33 0.28
CA TYR A 97 3.26 -15.94 -0.01
C TYR A 97 4.70 -15.90 -0.50
N PRO A 98 4.92 -16.15 -1.80
CA PRO A 98 6.25 -16.02 -2.36
C PRO A 98 6.69 -14.57 -2.15
N ARG A 99 7.87 -14.41 -1.55
CA ARG A 99 8.54 -13.12 -1.50
C ARG A 99 8.58 -12.63 -2.94
N SER A 100 8.04 -11.45 -3.22
CA SER A 100 8.22 -10.82 -4.51
C SER A 100 9.72 -10.57 -4.64
N ALA A 101 10.43 -11.54 -5.23
CA ALA A 101 11.81 -11.40 -5.57
C ALA A 101 11.86 -10.18 -6.49
N ALA A 102 12.76 -9.26 -6.17
CA ALA A 102 13.27 -8.33 -7.18
C ALA A 102 13.50 -9.11 -8.48
N PRO A 103 13.15 -8.54 -9.65
CA PRO A 103 13.00 -9.30 -10.89
C PRO A 103 14.28 -10.08 -11.18
N THR A 104 14.23 -11.39 -10.98
CA THR A 104 15.26 -12.30 -11.45
C THR A 104 15.22 -12.25 -12.97
N PRO A 105 16.33 -11.93 -13.66
CA PRO A 105 16.33 -11.87 -15.11
C PRO A 105 16.11 -13.29 -15.65
N ALA A 106 14.96 -13.51 -16.29
CA ALA A 106 14.72 -14.71 -17.07
C ALA A 106 15.67 -14.70 -18.29
N PRO A 107 16.42 -15.77 -18.56
CA PRO A 107 17.22 -15.85 -19.77
C PRO A 107 16.29 -16.10 -20.96
N GLY A 108 16.23 -15.14 -21.89
CA GLY A 108 15.76 -15.43 -23.26
C GLY A 108 14.62 -14.57 -23.84
N LEU A 109 14.29 -13.39 -23.31
CA LEU A 109 13.45 -12.44 -24.05
C LEU A 109 14.16 -11.11 -24.31
N PRO A 110 14.01 -10.52 -25.51
CA PRO A 110 14.65 -9.25 -25.85
C PRO A 110 14.15 -8.14 -24.89
N PRO A 111 15.05 -7.23 -24.47
CA PRO A 111 14.75 -6.25 -23.45
C PRO A 111 13.67 -5.27 -23.94
N ARG A 112 12.50 -5.31 -23.29
CA ARG A 112 11.52 -4.22 -23.35
C ARG A 112 12.12 -3.04 -22.58
N PRO A 113 12.17 -1.82 -23.16
CA PRO A 113 12.71 -0.67 -22.45
C PRO A 113 11.84 -0.42 -21.21
N ALA A 114 12.48 -0.55 -20.05
CA ALA A 114 11.96 -0.05 -18.81
C ALA A 114 11.88 1.48 -18.94
N SER A 115 10.70 2.03 -18.68
CA SER A 115 10.52 3.46 -18.44
C SER A 115 11.18 3.81 -17.12
N THR A 116 12.50 3.95 -17.18
CA THR A 116 13.34 4.63 -16.20
C THR A 116 13.05 6.12 -16.36
N THR A 117 12.30 6.73 -15.45
CA THR A 117 12.42 8.18 -15.25
C THR A 117 13.62 8.42 -14.34
N THR A 118 14.78 8.32 -14.99
CA THR A 118 16.04 8.91 -14.58
C THR A 118 15.81 10.35 -14.15
N ALA A 119 16.31 10.64 -12.96
CA ALA A 119 16.65 11.98 -12.53
C ALA A 119 17.63 12.65 -13.53
N SER A 120 17.78 13.96 -13.35
CA SER A 120 18.70 14.90 -14.00
C SER A 120 18.39 15.31 -15.43
N ALA A 121 17.35 16.16 -15.56
CA ALA A 121 17.53 17.40 -16.31
C ALA A 121 17.66 18.51 -15.28
N THR A 122 18.68 19.36 -15.43
CA THR A 122 18.93 20.58 -14.66
C THR A 122 17.77 21.56 -14.88
N LYS A 123 16.62 21.26 -14.30
CA LYS A 123 15.47 22.15 -14.22
C LYS A 123 15.51 22.69 -12.80
N LYS A 124 15.41 24.02 -12.69
CA LYS A 124 15.26 24.75 -11.43
C LYS A 124 14.33 23.96 -10.50
N PRO A 125 14.59 23.89 -9.18
CA PRO A 125 13.72 23.17 -8.26
C PRO A 125 12.29 23.63 -8.51
N GLU A 126 11.46 22.72 -9.03
CA GLU A 126 10.10 23.04 -9.42
C GLU A 126 9.35 23.43 -8.15
N THR A 127 8.96 24.70 -8.06
CA THR A 127 8.29 25.20 -6.86
C THR A 127 6.89 24.60 -6.78
N LEU A 128 6.36 24.40 -5.57
CA LEU A 128 4.98 23.95 -5.39
C LEU A 128 3.98 24.90 -6.08
N ILE A 129 4.32 26.18 -6.21
CA ILE A 129 3.53 27.16 -6.97
C ILE A 129 3.42 26.74 -8.44
N SER A 130 4.52 26.36 -9.07
CA SER A 130 4.57 25.93 -10.47
C SER A 130 3.83 24.61 -10.70
N ARG A 131 3.92 23.66 -9.75
CA ARG A 131 3.22 22.37 -9.83
C ARG A 131 1.70 22.49 -9.78
N PHE A 132 1.21 23.46 -9.01
CA PHE A 132 -0.22 23.68 -8.79
C PHE A 132 -0.77 24.88 -9.59
N HIS A 133 0.01 25.43 -10.53
CA HIS A 133 -0.36 26.59 -11.36
C HIS A 133 -0.87 27.79 -10.54
N LEU A 134 -0.24 28.07 -9.40
CA LEU A 134 -0.65 29.10 -8.43
C LEU A 134 0.00 30.46 -8.69
N GLU A 135 0.76 30.62 -9.78
CA GLU A 135 1.48 31.85 -10.12
C GLU A 135 0.58 33.10 -10.15
N ALA A 136 -0.61 33.01 -10.76
CA ALA A 136 -1.54 34.12 -10.89
C ALA A 136 -2.12 34.59 -9.55
N ARG A 137 -2.21 33.70 -8.55
CA ARG A 137 -2.72 34.04 -7.21
C ARG A 137 -1.64 34.54 -6.26
N VAL A 138 -0.37 34.32 -6.59
CA VAL A 138 0.76 34.88 -5.86
C VAL A 138 0.99 36.36 -6.22
N SER A 139 0.71 36.75 -7.45
CA SER A 139 0.81 38.16 -7.90
C SER A 139 -0.31 39.04 -7.37
N THR A 140 -1.45 38.45 -7.01
CA THR A 140 -2.61 39.18 -6.48
C THR A 140 -2.55 39.19 -4.97
N GLU A 141 -2.44 40.38 -4.36
CA GLU A 141 -2.23 40.60 -2.92
C GLU A 141 -3.43 40.21 -2.00
N GLU A 142 -4.26 39.24 -2.39
CA GLU A 142 -5.37 38.72 -1.58
C GLU A 142 -4.92 37.74 -0.48
N ALA A 143 -3.62 37.55 -0.34
CA ALA A 143 -3.03 36.52 0.50
C ALA A 143 -2.99 36.86 2.00
N THR A 144 -3.42 38.05 2.43
CA THR A 144 -3.44 38.45 3.86
C THR A 144 -4.74 38.13 4.58
N LYS A 145 -5.84 37.87 3.88
CA LYS A 145 -7.14 37.51 4.50
C LYS A 145 -7.38 36.00 4.65
N ALA A 146 -6.58 35.15 3.99
CA ALA A 146 -6.80 33.71 3.94
C ALA A 146 -6.17 32.91 5.11
N VAL A 147 -5.38 33.55 5.97
CA VAL A 147 -4.69 32.88 7.10
C VAL A 147 -5.67 32.47 8.20
N GLU A 148 -6.79 33.17 8.37
CA GLU A 148 -7.79 32.83 9.40
C GLU A 148 -8.74 31.70 8.99
N ASP A 149 -8.92 31.42 7.69
CA ASP A 149 -9.94 30.47 7.22
C ASP A 149 -9.40 29.05 6.95
N ALA A 150 -8.07 28.87 6.86
CA ALA A 150 -7.46 27.57 6.61
C ALA A 150 -7.73 26.52 7.73
N GLY A 151 -8.10 27.00 8.93
CA GLY A 151 -8.43 26.21 10.12
C GLY A 151 -9.93 25.97 10.34
N GLY A 152 -10.82 26.50 9.49
CA GLY A 152 -12.27 26.36 9.64
C GLY A 152 -12.75 24.90 9.50
N ARG A 153 -13.84 24.56 10.20
CA ARG A 153 -14.47 23.22 10.16
C ARG A 153 -14.80 22.85 8.72
N ALA A 154 -14.23 21.75 8.22
CA ALA A 154 -14.45 21.29 6.87
C ALA A 154 -15.90 20.83 6.69
N VAL A 155 -16.70 21.62 5.97
CA VAL A 155 -18.01 21.18 5.49
C VAL A 155 -17.76 20.26 4.30
N TRP A 156 -18.24 19.02 4.39
CA TRP A 156 -18.09 18.05 3.32
C TRP A 156 -19.14 18.33 2.26
N GLU A 157 -18.71 18.74 1.06
CA GLU A 157 -19.63 19.01 -0.04
C GLU A 157 -20.37 17.74 -0.49
N ASP A 158 -21.65 17.87 -0.87
CA ASP A 158 -22.53 16.76 -1.22
C ASP A 158 -22.21 16.12 -2.58
N THR A 159 -21.64 16.88 -3.53
CA THR A 159 -21.28 16.35 -4.86
C THR A 159 -19.78 16.08 -4.98
N PRO A 160 -19.37 15.02 -5.70
CA PRO A 160 -17.97 14.65 -5.83
C PRO A 160 -17.14 15.73 -6.52
N GLU A 161 -17.67 16.41 -7.55
CA GLU A 161 -16.93 17.48 -8.24
C GLU A 161 -16.68 18.69 -7.34
N LYS A 162 -17.68 19.09 -6.53
CA LYS A 162 -17.53 20.20 -5.57
C LYS A 162 -16.53 19.86 -4.47
N ARG A 163 -16.53 18.61 -4.02
CA ARG A 163 -15.56 18.11 -3.03
C ARG A 163 -14.13 18.10 -3.58
N GLU A 164 -13.93 17.68 -4.83
CA GLU A 164 -12.62 17.77 -5.45
C GLU A 164 -12.15 19.22 -5.60
N ALA A 165 -13.06 20.12 -6.01
CA ALA A 165 -12.76 21.54 -6.14
C ALA A 165 -12.39 22.16 -4.78
N SER A 166 -13.15 21.87 -3.72
CA SER A 166 -12.88 22.40 -2.37
C SER A 166 -11.57 21.88 -1.79
N LEU A 167 -11.22 20.61 -2.04
CA LEU A 167 -9.93 20.04 -1.63
C LEU A 167 -8.75 20.65 -2.40
N LYS A 168 -8.91 20.92 -3.70
CA LYS A 168 -7.88 21.59 -4.52
C LYS A 168 -7.67 23.03 -4.05
N GLU A 169 -8.75 23.76 -3.80
CA GLU A 169 -8.72 25.13 -3.28
C GLU A 169 -8.03 25.19 -1.91
N ARG A 170 -8.37 24.30 -0.98
CA ARG A 170 -7.74 24.24 0.34
C ARG A 170 -6.25 23.91 0.27
N LYS A 171 -5.85 22.99 -0.62
CA LYS A 171 -4.44 22.68 -0.87
C LYS A 171 -3.69 23.89 -1.40
N ALA A 172 -4.28 24.63 -2.34
CA ALA A 172 -3.70 25.86 -2.86
C ALA A 172 -3.50 26.91 -1.77
N GLN A 173 -4.52 27.15 -0.92
CA GLN A 173 -4.43 28.08 0.20
C GLN A 173 -3.33 27.68 1.19
N MET A 174 -3.23 26.39 1.54
CA MET A 174 -2.19 25.89 2.43
C MET A 174 -0.77 26.12 1.88
N ILE A 175 -0.56 25.91 0.58
CA ILE A 175 0.72 26.15 -0.07
C ILE A 175 1.11 27.64 -0.02
N LEU A 176 0.14 28.52 -0.24
CA LEU A 176 0.36 29.96 -0.15
C LEU A 176 0.69 30.41 1.28
N ALA A 177 -0.08 29.95 2.27
CA ALA A 177 0.16 30.25 3.68
C ALA A 177 1.52 29.73 4.17
N ALA A 178 1.90 28.50 3.79
CA ALA A 178 3.19 27.93 4.14
C ALA A 178 4.35 28.76 3.58
N ARG A 179 4.24 29.26 2.35
CA ARG A 179 5.25 30.16 1.76
C ARG A 179 5.35 31.47 2.55
N GLN A 180 4.22 32.07 2.91
CA GLN A 180 4.22 33.30 3.70
C GLN A 180 4.85 33.08 5.07
N CYS A 181 4.53 31.97 5.74
CA CYS A 181 5.13 31.60 7.02
C CYS A 181 6.66 31.45 6.91
N VAL A 182 7.16 30.81 5.85
CA VAL A 182 8.61 30.71 5.62
C VAL A 182 9.23 32.09 5.36
N LEU A 183 8.57 32.96 4.59
CA LEU A 183 9.07 34.32 4.33
C LEU A 183 9.06 35.20 5.59
N SER A 184 8.02 35.11 6.42
CA SER A 184 7.92 35.85 7.69
C SER A 184 8.83 35.30 8.78
N PHE A 185 9.19 34.01 8.74
CA PHE A 185 10.11 33.36 9.68
C PHE A 185 11.60 33.58 9.31
N ARG A 186 11.89 33.92 8.04
CA ARG A 186 13.26 34.17 7.56
C ARG A 186 13.99 35.46 8.03
N PRO A 187 13.38 36.51 8.64
CA PRO A 187 14.11 37.72 9.00
C PRO A 187 15.02 37.57 10.24
N PHE A 188 15.03 36.44 10.95
CA PHE A 188 15.80 36.28 12.20
C PHE A 188 17.22 35.69 12.04
N LEU A 189 17.60 35.22 10.84
CA LEU A 189 18.87 34.51 10.62
C LEU A 189 20.01 35.35 10.03
N THR A 190 19.84 36.67 9.90
CA THR A 190 20.91 37.56 9.41
C THR A 190 21.07 38.78 10.32
N ARG A 191 21.65 38.59 11.50
CA ARG A 191 22.26 39.68 12.28
C ARG A 191 23.77 39.41 12.36
N PRO A 192 24.60 40.05 11.51
CA PRO A 192 26.04 39.93 11.63
C PRO A 192 26.50 40.71 12.88
N THR A 193 27.30 40.07 13.74
CA THR A 193 28.18 40.71 14.72
C THR A 193 29.48 41.12 14.06
#